data_AF-A0A2R6AU83-F1
#
_entry.id   AF-A0A2R6AU83-F1
#
_cell.length_a   1.000
_cell.length_b   1.000
_cell.length_c   1.000
_cell.angle_alpha   90.00
_cell.angle_beta   90.00
_cell.angle_gamma   90.00
#
_symmetry.space_group_name_H-M   'P 1'
#
loop_
_entity.id
_entity.type
_entity.pdbx_description
1 polymer ?
#
loop_
_entity_poly.entity_id
_entity_poly.type
_entity_poly.pdbx_seq_one_letter_code
_entity_poly.pdbx_strand_id
1 'polypeptide(L)'
;MSEKLTHQKKSQVTEPAKEIRQRITELSSKLLPEPVVDRLVELLSKRSISERRLEEVVKEAVKQYLKSQVEPGEPVGVVAAQSVGEPGTQMTLRTFHYAGVREYNVTLGLPRLIEIVDARKSPSTPSMTVWLDDRHRFTRDQDYEVAKRILQVSVKDVLDNIEIGDGYLSFYLNSEEMDKHGILL
;
A
#
# COMPACT_ATOMS: atom_id res chain seq x y z
N MET A 1 -27.97 -4.11 -23.23
CA MET A 1 -28.95 -5.20 -22.98
C MET A 1 -28.13 -6.44 -22.75
N SER A 2 -28.33 -7.10 -21.60
CA SER A 2 -27.58 -8.27 -21.10
C SER A 2 -26.14 -7.99 -20.66
N GLU A 3 -25.64 -8.36 -19.49
CA GLU A 3 -26.25 -9.01 -18.32
C GLU A 3 -25.31 -8.86 -17.13
N LYS A 4 -25.92 -8.71 -15.95
CA LYS A 4 -25.29 -8.62 -14.64
C LYS A 4 -24.45 -9.88 -14.39
N LEU A 5 -23.16 -9.77 -14.02
CA LEU A 5 -22.41 -10.82 -13.32
C LEU A 5 -21.06 -10.28 -12.80
N THR A 6 -21.13 -9.54 -11.70
CA THR A 6 -20.07 -9.60 -10.67
C THR A 6 -20.76 -9.46 -9.32
N HIS A 7 -21.17 -10.62 -8.83
CA HIS A 7 -21.55 -10.96 -7.45
C HIS A 7 -21.28 -9.83 -6.44
N GLN A 8 -22.28 -9.05 -6.05
CA GLN A 8 -23.19 -9.45 -4.96
C GLN A 8 -22.74 -10.71 -4.22
N LYS A 9 -21.77 -10.53 -3.31
CA LYS A 9 -21.74 -11.25 -2.04
C LYS A 9 -21.87 -10.22 -0.92
N LYS A 10 -23.00 -9.49 -0.92
CA LYS A 10 -23.65 -9.12 0.34
C LYS A 10 -24.07 -10.45 0.96
N SER A 11 -23.12 -11.11 1.61
CA SER A 11 -23.40 -12.24 2.48
C SER A 11 -24.51 -11.77 3.40
N GLN A 12 -25.66 -12.40 3.26
CA GLN A 12 -26.81 -12.22 4.12
C GLN A 12 -26.28 -12.24 5.56
N VAL A 13 -26.30 -11.07 6.21
CA VAL A 13 -26.04 -11.00 7.64
C VAL A 13 -27.25 -11.70 8.24
N THR A 14 -27.07 -12.96 8.60
CA THR A 14 -28.05 -13.80 9.28
C THR A 14 -28.66 -12.94 10.39
N GLU A 15 -29.99 -12.80 10.45
CA GLU A 15 -30.74 -12.11 11.51
C GLU A 15 -30.10 -12.23 12.92
N PRO A 16 -29.61 -13.41 13.39
CA PRO A 16 -28.89 -13.54 14.66
C PRO A 16 -27.62 -12.70 14.80
N ALA A 17 -26.85 -12.46 13.73
CA ALA A 17 -25.61 -11.68 13.79
C ALA A 17 -25.88 -10.18 14.01
N LYS A 18 -27.03 -9.69 13.53
CA LYS A 18 -27.45 -8.30 13.69
C LYS A 18 -27.95 -8.04 15.11
N GLU A 19 -28.67 -9.00 15.68
CA GLU A 19 -29.13 -8.98 17.07
C GLU A 19 -27.97 -9.09 18.06
N ILE A 20 -27.00 -9.99 17.82
CA ILE A 20 -25.77 -10.11 18.63
C ILE A 20 -24.97 -8.81 18.58
N ARG A 21 -24.84 -8.17 17.41
CA ARG A 21 -24.14 -6.88 17.28
C ARG A 21 -24.80 -5.81 18.14
N GLN A 22 -26.13 -5.65 18.03
CA GLN A 22 -26.86 -4.66 18.81
C GLN A 22 -26.70 -4.89 20.32
N ARG A 23 -26.78 -6.15 20.76
CA ARG A 23 -26.56 -6.52 22.16
C ARG A 23 -25.14 -6.23 22.63
N ILE A 24 -24.13 -6.52 21.83
CA ILE A 24 -22.73 -6.18 22.14
C ILE A 24 -22.55 -4.66 22.23
N THR A 25 -23.15 -3.89 21.32
CA THR A 25 -23.07 -2.43 21.32
C THR A 25 -23.74 -1.83 22.56
N GLU A 26 -24.88 -2.37 22.99
CA GLU A 26 -25.55 -2.00 24.24
C GLU A 26 -24.71 -2.35 25.47
N LEU A 27 -24.20 -3.57 25.55
CA LEU A 27 -23.41 -4.07 26.69
C LEU A 27 -22.03 -3.42 26.82
N SER A 28 -21.44 -3.01 25.70
CA SER A 28 -20.13 -2.35 25.67
C SER A 28 -20.22 -0.83 25.78
N SER A 29 -21.42 -0.24 25.87
CA SER A 29 -21.64 1.22 25.92
C SER A 29 -20.88 2.00 24.83
N LYS A 30 -20.68 1.40 23.65
CA LYS A 30 -19.85 1.94 22.54
C LYS A 30 -18.39 2.26 22.89
N LEU A 31 -17.83 1.62 23.92
CA LEU A 31 -16.42 1.80 24.30
C LEU A 31 -15.46 1.04 23.37
N LEU A 32 -15.92 -0.02 22.70
CA LEU A 32 -15.08 -0.85 21.84
C LEU A 32 -15.03 -0.32 20.39
N PRO A 33 -13.85 -0.33 19.74
CA PRO A 33 -13.74 -0.01 18.32
C PRO A 33 -14.51 -0.99 17.41
N GLU A 34 -15.09 -0.48 16.32
CA GLU A 34 -15.87 -1.28 15.34
C GLU A 34 -15.14 -2.54 14.84
N PRO A 35 -13.83 -2.54 14.51
CA PRO A 35 -13.15 -3.76 14.08
C PRO A 35 -13.12 -4.87 15.15
N VAL A 36 -13.09 -4.49 16.43
CA VAL A 36 -13.13 -5.44 17.54
C VAL A 36 -14.54 -6.01 17.68
N VAL A 37 -15.56 -5.17 17.54
CA VAL A 37 -16.97 -5.59 17.58
C VAL A 37 -17.28 -6.54 16.42
N ASP A 38 -16.88 -6.20 15.20
CA ASP A 38 -17.11 -7.06 14.02
C ASP A 38 -16.46 -8.44 14.20
N ARG A 39 -15.23 -8.48 14.76
CA ARG A 39 -14.54 -9.73 15.04
C ARG A 39 -15.22 -10.55 16.14
N LEU A 40 -15.74 -9.90 17.18
CA LEU A 40 -16.52 -10.56 18.22
C LEU A 40 -17.80 -11.16 17.64
N VAL A 41 -18.54 -10.39 16.85
CA VAL A 41 -19.77 -10.87 16.18
C VAL A 41 -19.46 -12.09 15.31
N GLU A 42 -18.38 -12.07 14.53
CA GLU A 42 -18.00 -13.22 13.69
C GLU A 42 -17.71 -14.48 14.53
N LEU A 43 -16.93 -14.34 15.61
CA LEU A 43 -16.55 -15.47 16.46
C LEU A 43 -17.72 -16.03 17.27
N LEU A 44 -18.61 -15.15 17.73
CA LEU A 44 -19.75 -15.50 18.56
C LEU A 44 -20.92 -16.02 17.72
N SER A 45 -21.11 -15.55 16.48
CA SER A 45 -22.12 -16.10 15.56
C SER A 45 -21.81 -17.54 15.16
N LYS A 46 -20.53 -17.92 15.16
CA LYS A 46 -20.06 -19.29 14.82
C LYS A 46 -20.18 -20.28 15.99
N ARG A 47 -20.47 -19.81 17.20
CA ARG A 47 -20.52 -20.65 18.42
C ARG A 47 -21.88 -20.45 19.08
N SER A 48 -22.64 -21.52 19.26
CA SER A 48 -23.89 -21.49 20.04
C SER A 48 -23.57 -21.27 21.52
N ILE A 49 -23.46 -20.02 21.95
CA ILE A 49 -23.09 -19.61 23.31
C ILE A 49 -24.34 -19.12 24.04
N SER A 50 -24.43 -19.38 25.35
CA SER A 50 -25.50 -18.86 26.20
C SER A 50 -25.40 -17.35 26.39
N GLU A 51 -26.53 -16.66 26.60
CA GLU A 51 -26.55 -15.20 26.80
C GLU A 51 -25.66 -14.74 27.97
N ARG A 52 -25.58 -15.51 29.06
CA ARG A 52 -24.69 -15.20 30.20
C ARG A 52 -23.23 -15.14 29.79
N ARG A 53 -22.78 -16.11 28.99
CA ARG A 53 -21.39 -16.21 28.57
C ARG A 53 -21.05 -15.18 27.51
N LEU A 54 -22.02 -14.77 26.69
CA LEU A 54 -21.88 -13.59 25.81
C LEU A 54 -21.59 -12.34 26.63
N GLU A 55 -22.37 -12.10 27.69
CA GLU A 55 -22.20 -10.94 28.56
C GLU A 55 -20.84 -10.92 29.26
N GLU A 56 -20.38 -12.07 29.77
CA GLU A 56 -19.07 -12.21 30.40
C GLU A 56 -17.92 -11.89 29.43
N VAL A 57 -18.01 -12.40 28.20
CA VAL A 57 -16.98 -12.15 27.17
C VAL A 57 -16.92 -10.67 26.81
N VAL A 58 -18.08 -10.00 26.64
CA VAL A 58 -18.12 -8.57 26.34
C VAL A 58 -17.57 -7.75 27.51
N LYS A 59 -17.95 -8.07 28.75
CA LYS A 59 -17.43 -7.39 29.95
C LYS A 59 -15.91 -7.53 30.06
N GLU A 60 -15.38 -8.73 29.86
CA GLU A 60 -13.92 -8.93 29.91
C GLU A 60 -13.20 -8.25 28.75
N ALA A 61 -13.80 -8.20 27.55
CA ALA A 61 -13.25 -7.46 26.42
C ALA A 61 -13.18 -5.95 26.69
N VAL A 62 -14.24 -5.36 27.27
CA VAL A 62 -14.25 -3.93 27.67
C VAL A 62 -13.20 -3.67 28.74
N LYS A 63 -13.10 -4.53 29.75
CA LYS A 63 -12.11 -4.41 30.82
C LYS A 63 -10.69 -4.49 30.28
N GLN A 64 -10.40 -5.42 29.38
CA GLN A 64 -9.09 -5.55 28.75
C GLN A 64 -8.77 -4.33 27.88
N TYR A 65 -9.75 -3.78 27.16
CA TYR A 65 -9.59 -2.57 26.38
C TYR A 65 -9.24 -1.36 27.26
N LEU A 66 -9.99 -1.12 28.34
CA LEU A 66 -9.70 -0.04 29.29
C LEU A 66 -8.31 -0.20 29.94
N LYS A 67 -7.92 -1.43 30.27
CA LYS A 67 -6.58 -1.72 30.82
C LYS A 67 -5.45 -1.51 29.80
N SER A 68 -5.73 -1.62 28.50
CA SER A 68 -4.74 -1.41 27.44
C SER A 68 -4.48 0.06 27.10
N GLN A 69 -5.20 0.99 27.72
CA GLN A 69 -4.98 2.41 27.51
C GLN A 69 -3.65 2.85 28.11
N VAL A 70 -2.98 3.80 27.44
CA VAL A 70 -1.75 4.41 27.93
C VAL A 70 -2.06 5.30 29.14
N GLU A 71 -1.18 5.27 30.15
CA GLU A 71 -1.33 6.12 31.34
C GLU A 71 -1.07 7.60 30.99
N PRO A 72 -1.86 8.54 31.53
CA PRO A 72 -1.60 9.96 31.34
C PRO A 72 -0.23 10.37 31.91
N GLY A 73 0.55 11.11 31.12
CA GLY A 73 1.88 11.59 31.53
C GLY A 73 3.05 10.75 30.99
N GLU A 74 2.78 9.63 30.33
CA GLU A 74 3.83 8.80 29.70
C GLU A 74 4.54 9.56 28.56
N PRO A 75 5.88 9.54 28.47
CA PRO A 75 6.64 10.24 27.42
C PRO A 75 6.59 9.48 26.07
N VAL A 76 5.40 9.38 25.48
CA VAL A 76 5.13 8.62 24.24
C VAL A 76 6.00 9.06 23.06
N GLY A 77 6.39 10.34 23.00
CA GLY A 77 7.27 10.86 21.94
C GLY A 77 8.68 10.28 21.99
N VAL A 78 9.25 10.12 23.20
CA VAL A 78 10.60 9.55 23.38
C VAL A 78 10.58 8.06 23.06
N VAL A 79 9.58 7.33 23.60
CA VAL A 79 9.42 5.90 23.37
C VAL A 79 9.18 5.61 21.88
N ALA A 80 8.34 6.40 21.21
CA ALA A 80 8.09 6.25 19.78
C ALA A 80 9.35 6.53 18.95
N ALA A 81 10.10 7.60 19.26
CA ALA A 81 11.33 7.93 18.56
C ALA A 81 12.39 6.81 18.69
N GLN A 82 12.57 6.26 19.89
CA GLN A 82 13.47 5.13 20.12
C GLN A 82 13.00 3.87 19.38
N SER A 83 11.70 3.54 19.48
CA SER A 83 11.13 2.33 18.86
C SER A 83 11.26 2.32 17.34
N VAL A 84 11.16 3.49 16.69
CA VAL A 84 11.34 3.63 15.23
C VAL A 84 12.83 3.71 14.86
N GLY A 85 13.66 4.35 15.69
CA GLY A 85 15.08 4.59 15.39
C GLY A 85 16.00 3.38 15.65
N GLU A 86 15.73 2.59 16.68
CA GLU A 86 16.58 1.44 17.09
C GLU A 86 16.73 0.39 15.97
N PRO A 87 15.65 -0.04 15.27
CA PRO A 87 15.78 -0.98 14.17
C PRO A 87 16.62 -0.46 12.99
N GLY A 88 16.74 0.87 12.82
CA GLY A 88 17.51 1.46 11.72
C GLY A 88 18.99 1.03 11.71
N THR A 89 19.56 0.85 12.90
CA THR A 89 20.94 0.34 13.06
C THR A 89 21.05 -1.12 12.61
N GLN A 90 20.05 -1.94 12.94
CA GLN A 90 19.99 -3.36 12.57
C GLN A 90 19.67 -3.58 11.09
N MET A 91 18.86 -2.70 10.49
CA MET A 91 18.52 -2.76 9.07
C MET A 91 19.76 -2.57 8.19
N THR A 92 20.68 -1.70 8.61
CA THR A 92 21.91 -1.40 7.87
C THR A 92 22.82 -2.62 7.78
N LEU A 93 22.90 -3.48 8.81
CA LEU A 93 23.73 -4.69 8.79
C LEU A 93 23.11 -5.86 8.01
N ARG A 94 21.77 -5.93 7.89
CA ARG A 94 21.08 -7.03 7.18
C ARG A 94 20.98 -6.83 5.65
N THR A 95 20.98 -5.59 5.15
CA THR A 95 20.79 -5.30 3.72
C THR A 95 22.03 -5.57 2.87
N PHE A 96 23.25 -5.47 3.41
CA PHE A 96 24.48 -5.71 2.63
C PHE A 96 24.66 -7.17 2.17
N HIS A 97 24.09 -8.14 2.89
CA HIS A 97 24.19 -9.56 2.52
C HIS A 97 23.11 -10.03 1.54
N TYR A 98 22.01 -9.29 1.39
CA TYR A 98 20.90 -9.62 0.47
C TYR A 98 21.09 -9.05 -0.94
N ALA A 99 22.12 -8.22 -1.16
CA ALA A 99 22.38 -7.52 -2.42
C ALA A 99 22.69 -8.42 -3.64
N GLY A 100 22.84 -9.74 -3.43
CA GLY A 100 23.13 -10.71 -4.48
C GLY A 100 21.92 -11.24 -5.26
N VAL A 101 20.68 -10.94 -4.84
CA VAL A 101 19.45 -11.41 -5.53
C VAL A 101 18.82 -10.23 -6.26
N ARG A 102 18.77 -10.34 -7.57
CA ARG A 102 18.62 -9.28 -8.58
C ARG A 102 17.21 -8.66 -8.70
N GLU A 103 16.42 -8.60 -7.63
CA GLU A 103 14.98 -8.28 -7.79
C GLU A 103 14.46 -7.01 -7.12
N TYR A 104 15.12 -6.38 -6.15
CA TYR A 104 14.69 -5.03 -5.73
C TYR A 104 15.89 -4.22 -5.26
N ASN A 105 16.08 -3.03 -5.83
CA ASN A 105 17.17 -2.12 -5.54
C ASN A 105 17.43 -2.00 -4.02
N VAL A 106 18.59 -2.48 -3.58
CA VAL A 106 19.01 -2.61 -2.17
C VAL A 106 19.24 -1.24 -1.47
N THR A 107 18.85 -0.14 -2.12
CA THR A 107 18.88 1.23 -1.60
C THR A 107 17.65 1.64 -0.77
N LEU A 108 16.62 0.78 -0.66
CA LEU A 108 15.23 1.22 -0.45
C LEU A 108 14.73 1.41 1.00
N GLY A 109 15.46 1.02 2.04
CA GLY A 109 14.92 1.02 3.42
C GLY A 109 15.19 2.31 4.20
N LEU A 110 16.34 2.34 4.88
CA LEU A 110 16.71 3.44 5.78
C LEU A 110 16.90 4.79 5.06
N PRO A 111 17.58 4.87 3.89
CA PRO A 111 17.68 6.14 3.16
C PRO A 111 16.30 6.72 2.81
N ARG A 112 15.35 5.87 2.42
CA ARG A 112 13.98 6.30 2.11
C ARG A 112 13.22 6.79 3.34
N LEU A 113 13.39 6.13 4.48
CA LEU A 113 12.82 6.56 5.75
C LEU A 113 13.33 7.96 6.13
N ILE A 114 14.64 8.20 5.99
CA ILE A 114 15.26 9.51 6.23
C ILE A 114 14.67 10.57 5.29
N GLU A 115 14.54 10.29 3.99
CA GLU A 115 13.95 11.24 3.04
C GLU A 115 12.52 11.67 3.42
N ILE A 116 11.72 10.72 3.92
CA ILE A 116 10.33 10.97 4.33
C ILE A 116 10.29 11.80 5.62
N VAL A 117 11.09 11.44 6.62
CA VAL A 117 11.14 12.14 7.91
C VAL A 117 11.71 13.56 7.76
N ASP A 118 12.74 13.74 6.94
CA ASP A 118 13.35 15.04 6.66
C ASP A 118 12.51 15.91 5.70
N ALA A 119 11.38 15.38 5.20
CA ALA A 119 10.52 16.05 4.23
C ALA A 119 11.29 16.60 3.01
N ARG A 120 12.20 15.80 2.44
CA ARG A 120 13.03 16.24 1.30
C ARG A 120 12.15 16.60 0.10
N LYS A 121 12.44 17.76 -0.50
CA LYS A 121 11.70 18.27 -1.67
C LYS A 121 11.73 17.32 -2.87
N SER A 122 12.88 16.68 -3.11
CA SER A 122 13.07 15.74 -4.22
C SER A 122 13.63 14.42 -3.69
N PRO A 123 12.88 13.31 -3.75
CA PRO A 123 13.39 12.01 -3.35
C PRO A 123 14.36 11.44 -4.40
N SER A 124 15.27 10.56 -3.98
CA SER A 124 16.32 10.02 -4.86
C SER A 124 15.77 9.09 -5.95
N THR A 125 14.69 8.36 -5.66
CA THR A 125 14.02 7.44 -6.59
C THR A 125 12.50 7.61 -6.54
N PRO A 126 11.94 8.67 -7.17
CA PRO A 126 10.50 8.84 -7.25
C PRO A 126 9.87 7.71 -8.07
N SER A 127 8.77 7.16 -7.58
CA SER A 127 7.94 6.20 -8.31
C SER A 127 6.48 6.65 -8.26
N MET A 128 5.73 6.30 -9.30
CA MET A 128 4.32 6.63 -9.44
C MET A 128 3.55 5.39 -9.86
N THR A 129 2.43 5.13 -9.19
CA THR A 129 1.45 4.13 -9.63
C THR A 129 0.35 4.85 -10.40
N VAL A 130 0.25 4.59 -11.70
CA VAL A 130 -0.77 5.18 -12.57
C VAL A 130 -1.92 4.19 -12.69
N TRP A 131 -3.11 4.61 -12.26
CA TRP A 131 -4.33 3.82 -12.42
C TRP A 131 -4.99 4.18 -13.76
N LEU A 132 -5.37 3.15 -14.51
CA LEU A 132 -6.10 3.31 -15.77
C LEU A 132 -7.60 3.38 -15.52
N ASP A 133 -8.29 4.15 -16.36
CA ASP A 133 -9.75 4.21 -16.36
C ASP A 133 -10.37 2.90 -16.90
N ASP A 134 -11.69 2.76 -16.78
CA ASP A 134 -12.42 1.59 -17.26
C ASP A 134 -12.33 1.39 -18.79
N ARG A 135 -11.87 2.37 -19.56
CA ARG A 135 -11.75 2.24 -21.03
C ARG A 135 -10.40 1.70 -21.46
N HIS A 136 -9.34 1.98 -20.70
CA HIS A 136 -7.95 1.61 -21.04
C HIS A 136 -7.42 0.43 -20.23
N ARG A 137 -8.13 0.00 -19.18
CA ARG A 137 -7.67 -1.07 -18.27
C ARG A 137 -7.75 -2.49 -18.85
N PHE A 138 -8.58 -2.73 -19.87
CA PHE A 138 -8.93 -4.10 -20.29
C PHE A 138 -8.06 -4.67 -21.41
N THR A 139 -7.33 -3.82 -22.15
CA THR A 139 -6.52 -4.25 -23.30
C THR A 139 -5.09 -3.79 -23.15
N ARG A 140 -4.12 -4.69 -23.41
CA ARG A 140 -2.68 -4.37 -23.36
C ARG A 140 -2.31 -3.22 -24.30
N ASP A 141 -2.94 -3.13 -25.46
CA ASP A 141 -2.64 -2.07 -26.44
C ASP A 141 -3.02 -0.68 -25.92
N GLN A 142 -4.14 -0.58 -25.17
CA GLN A 142 -4.61 0.68 -24.60
C GLN A 142 -3.77 1.11 -23.39
N ASP A 143 -3.37 0.16 -22.54
CA ASP A 143 -2.41 0.39 -21.46
C ASP A 143 -1.09 0.93 -22.02
N TYR A 144 -0.55 0.27 -23.05
CA TYR A 144 0.69 0.66 -23.70
C TYR A 144 0.59 2.04 -24.37
N GLU A 145 -0.56 2.40 -24.94
CA GLU A 145 -0.78 3.74 -25.48
C GLU A 145 -0.72 4.83 -24.40
N VAL A 146 -1.34 4.59 -23.23
CA VAL A 146 -1.26 5.52 -22.10
C VAL A 146 0.16 5.59 -21.55
N ALA A 147 0.85 4.46 -21.42
CA ALA A 147 2.24 4.41 -21.00
C ALA A 147 3.15 5.22 -21.93
N LYS A 148 2.98 5.09 -23.26
CA LYS A 148 3.70 5.86 -24.27
C LYS A 148 3.47 7.36 -24.14
N ARG A 149 2.24 7.81 -23.87
CA ARG A 149 1.91 9.23 -23.70
C ARG A 149 2.56 9.86 -22.46
N ILE A 150 2.80 9.06 -21.42
CA ILE A 150 3.45 9.51 -20.19
C ILE A 150 4.98 9.47 -20.34
N LEU A 151 5.49 8.51 -21.10
CA LEU A 151 6.92 8.33 -21.33
C LEU A 151 7.48 9.51 -22.13
N GLN A 152 8.33 10.30 -21.48
CA GLN A 152 9.13 11.31 -22.17
C GLN A 152 10.38 10.64 -22.73
N VAL A 153 10.52 10.67 -24.06
CA VAL A 153 11.72 10.20 -24.76
C VAL A 153 12.43 11.43 -25.34
N SER A 154 13.71 11.60 -25.00
CA SER A 154 14.55 12.66 -25.54
C SER A 154 15.37 12.14 -26.72
N VAL A 155 15.87 13.04 -27.58
CA VAL A 155 16.74 12.66 -28.71
C VAL A 155 17.95 11.87 -28.22
N LYS A 156 18.46 12.19 -27.03
CA LYS A 156 19.58 11.48 -26.40
C LYS A 156 19.29 9.99 -26.15
N ASP A 157 18.04 9.63 -25.88
CA ASP A 157 17.66 8.25 -25.54
C ASP A 157 17.64 7.34 -26.78
N VAL A 158 17.49 7.92 -27.98
CA VAL A 158 17.46 7.20 -29.28
C VAL A 158 18.72 7.43 -30.13
N LEU A 159 19.68 8.19 -29.60
CA LEU A 159 20.88 8.58 -30.32
C LEU A 159 21.99 7.55 -30.12
N ASP A 160 22.51 7.03 -31.23
CA ASP A 160 23.64 6.10 -31.23
C ASP A 160 24.96 6.87 -31.24
N ASN A 161 25.11 7.80 -32.18
CA ASN A 161 26.35 8.57 -32.36
C ASN A 161 26.09 10.01 -32.81
N ILE A 162 27.01 10.91 -32.46
CA ILE A 162 27.06 12.29 -32.95
C ILE A 162 28.39 12.49 -33.66
N GLU A 163 28.34 12.89 -34.92
CA GLU A 163 29.51 13.37 -35.64
C GLU A 163 29.44 14.87 -35.82
N ILE A 164 30.56 15.54 -35.55
CA ILE A 164 30.71 16.98 -35.70
C ILE A 164 31.68 17.20 -36.86
N GLY A 165 31.16 17.77 -37.95
CA GLY A 165 31.96 18.17 -39.12
C GLY A 165 32.16 19.68 -39.17
N ASP A 166 32.89 20.15 -40.19
CA ASP A 166 33.08 21.57 -40.44
C ASP A 166 31.75 22.23 -40.87
N GLY A 167 31.02 22.75 -39.88
CA GLY A 167 29.78 23.50 -40.07
C GLY A 167 28.48 22.68 -40.04
N TYR A 168 28.54 21.38 -39.74
CA TYR A 168 27.34 20.54 -39.60
C TYR A 168 27.46 19.53 -38.45
N LEU A 169 26.32 19.06 -37.97
CA LEU A 169 26.20 18.07 -36.91
C LEU A 169 25.31 16.93 -37.40
N SER A 170 25.86 15.73 -37.48
CA SER A 170 25.18 14.53 -37.95
C SER A 170 24.79 13.67 -36.75
N PHE A 171 23.49 13.39 -36.62
CA PHE A 171 22.94 12.51 -35.60
C PHE A 171 22.63 11.15 -36.21
N TYR A 172 23.24 10.09 -35.67
CA TYR A 172 22.94 8.72 -36.04
C TYR A 172 21.96 8.15 -35.01
N LEU A 173 20.73 7.90 -35.44
CA LEU A 173 19.67 7.38 -34.58
C LEU A 173 19.65 5.86 -34.62
N ASN A 174 19.40 5.23 -33.48
CA ASN A 174 19.26 3.79 -33.35
C ASN A 174 17.82 3.37 -33.68
N SER A 175 17.63 2.62 -34.77
CA SER A 175 16.30 2.16 -35.19
C SER A 175 15.63 1.22 -34.18
N GLU A 176 16.38 0.39 -33.45
CA GLU A 176 15.80 -0.52 -32.46
C GLU A 176 15.24 0.23 -31.25
N GLU A 177 15.94 1.26 -30.76
CA GLU A 177 15.46 2.09 -29.65
C GLU A 177 14.27 2.94 -30.08
N MET A 178 14.27 3.44 -31.32
CA MET A 178 13.12 4.13 -31.90
C MET A 178 11.87 3.23 -31.95
N ASP A 179 12.00 1.98 -32.40
CA ASP A 179 10.90 1.03 -32.47
C ASP A 179 10.37 0.65 -31.08
N LYS A 180 11.24 0.43 -30.08
CA LYS A 180 10.84 0.17 -28.69
C LYS A 180 10.03 1.31 -28.08
N HIS A 181 10.38 2.55 -28.43
CA HIS A 181 9.65 3.74 -28.01
C HIS A 181 8.45 4.06 -28.91
N GLY A 182 8.25 3.31 -30.00
CA GLY A 182 7.16 3.50 -30.95
C GLY A 182 7.28 4.76 -31.80
N ILE A 183 8.50 5.24 -32.01
CA ILE A 183 8.83 6.38 -32.87
C ILE A 183 9.08 5.82 -34.27
N LEU A 184 8.05 5.88 -35.13
CA LEU A 184 8.17 5.54 -36.54
C LEU A 184 8.65 6.77 -37.32
N LEU A 185 9.64 6.59 -38.21
CA LEU A 185 10.07 7.59 -39.19
C LEU A 185 9.08 7.70 -40.36
#